data_AF-A0A957JMA5-F1
#
_entry.id   AF-A0A957JMA5-F1
#
_cell.length_a   1.000
_cell.length_b   1.000
_cell.length_c   1.000
_cell.angle_alpha   90.00
_cell.angle_beta   90.00
_cell.angle_gamma   90.00
#
_symmetry.space_group_name_H-M   'P 1'
#
loop_
_entity.id
_entity.type
_entity.pdbx_description
1 polymer ?
#
loop_
_entity_poly.entity_id
_entity_poly.type
_entity_poly.pdbx_seq_one_letter_code
_entity_poly.pdbx_strand_id
1 'polypeptide(L)' 'MRVLIPHTREVVNAGRPICGNCGRPIDAEGHFCPNRNGHKH' A
#
# COMPACT_ATOMS: atom_id res chain seq x y z
N MET A 1 -17.26 -3.57 -18.96
CA MET A 1 -15.96 -4.20 -19.27
C MET A 1 -14.87 -3.19 -18.99
N ARG A 2 -13.91 -3.45 -18.09
CA ARG A 2 -12.72 -2.59 -17.93
C ARG A 2 -11.65 -3.07 -18.90
N VAL A 3 -11.01 -2.16 -19.63
CA VAL A 3 -9.94 -2.50 -20.58
C VAL A 3 -8.62 -2.60 -19.80
N LEU A 4 -7.76 -3.57 -20.13
CA LEU A 4 -6.55 -3.86 -19.36
C LEU A 4 -5.62 -2.64 -19.22
N ILE A 5 -5.32 -1.96 -20.33
CA ILE A 5 -4.38 -0.82 -20.37
C ILE A 5 -4.77 0.32 -19.42
N PRO A 6 -5.99 0.91 -19.49
CA PRO A 6 -6.39 1.96 -18.56
C PRO A 6 -6.43 1.46 -17.13
N HIS A 7 -6.88 0.24 -16.88
CA HIS A 7 -6.93 -0.32 -15.54
C HIS A 7 -5.53 -0.45 -14.90
N THR A 8 -4.53 -0.91 -15.66
CA THR A 8 -3.15 -0.99 -15.17
C THR A 8 -2.62 0.39 -14.81
N ARG A 9 -2.92 1.42 -15.59
CA ARG A 9 -2.53 2.81 -15.27
C ARG A 9 -3.17 3.29 -13.97
N GLU A 10 -4.46 3.02 -13.77
CA GLU A 10 -5.17 3.38 -12.54
C GLU A 10 -4.51 2.72 -11.31
N VAL A 11 -4.21 1.43 -11.39
CA VAL A 11 -3.58 0.67 -10.28
C VAL A 11 -2.16 1.18 -9.98
N VAL A 12 -1.34 1.40 -11.02
CA VAL A 12 0.04 1.91 -10.83
C VAL A 12 0.02 3.30 -10.21
N ASN A 13 -0.88 4.18 -10.65
CA ASN A 13 -1.01 5.54 -10.11
C ASN A 13 -1.53 5.55 -8.66
N ALA A 14 -2.37 4.60 -8.28
CA ALA A 14 -2.87 4.49 -6.91
C ALA A 14 -1.77 4.12 -5.90
N GLY A 15 -0.74 3.39 -6.35
CA GLY A 15 0.38 2.98 -5.50
C GLY A 15 -0.02 2.02 -4.37
N ARG A 16 0.86 1.88 -3.38
CA ARG A 16 0.62 1.05 -2.19
C ARG A 16 -0.12 1.86 -1.11
N PRO A 17 -0.98 1.21 -0.30
CA PRO A 17 -1.59 1.87 0.84
C PRO A 17 -0.52 2.39 1.82
N ILE A 18 -0.78 3.55 2.42
CA ILE A 18 0.15 4.21 3.35
C ILE A 18 -0.23 3.86 4.80
N CYS A 19 0.77 3.56 5.63
CA CYS A 19 0.57 3.36 7.06
C CYS A 19 0.21 4.70 7.73
N GLY A 20 -0.98 4.79 8.32
CA GLY A 20 -1.45 5.99 9.02
C GLY A 20 -0.62 6.39 10.24
N ASN A 21 0.25 5.52 10.76
CA ASN A 21 1.08 5.81 11.93
C ASN A 21 2.48 6.35 11.57
N CYS A 22 3.10 5.84 10.51
CA CYS A 22 4.50 6.17 10.16
C CYS A 22 4.68 6.78 8.76
N GLY A 23 3.61 6.87 7.96
CA GLY A 23 3.64 7.46 6.63
C GLY A 23 4.35 6.62 5.56
N ARG A 24 4.74 5.38 5.88
CA ARG A 24 5.44 4.49 4.94
C ARG A 24 4.47 3.59 4.16
N PRO A 25 4.84 3.16 2.94
CA PRO A 25 4.05 2.19 2.18
C PRO A 25 3.90 0.84 2.91
N ILE A 26 2.75 0.21 2.72
CA ILE A 26 2.46 -1.13 3.21
C ILE A 26 2.72 -2.14 2.07
N ASP A 27 3.63 -3.07 2.31
CA ASP A 27 3.91 -4.16 1.37
C ASP A 27 2.82 -5.23 1.38
N ALA A 28 2.78 -6.05 0.33
CA ALA A 28 1.74 -7.08 0.17
C ALA A 28 1.81 -8.16 1.27
N GLU A 29 3.01 -8.42 1.80
CA GLU A 29 3.25 -9.39 2.88
C GLU A 29 2.99 -8.80 4.28
N GLY A 30 2.68 -7.50 4.35
CA GLY A 30 2.51 -6.74 5.58
C GLY A 30 3.58 -5.67 5.76
N HIS A 31 3.45 -4.87 6.82
CA HIS A 31 4.32 -3.72 7.07
C HIS A 31 4.85 -3.73 8.51
N PHE A 32 6.16 -3.56 8.66
CA PHE A 32 6.78 -3.28 9.96
C PHE A 32 6.70 -1.78 10.27
N CYS A 33 5.85 -1.41 11.22
CA CYS A 33 5.72 -0.02 11.65
C CYS A 33 6.70 0.29 12.79
N PRO A 34 7.72 1.15 12.58
CA PRO A 34 8.66 1.53 13.65
C PRO A 34 7.97 2.26 14.81
N ASN A 35 6.91 3.04 14.54
CA ASN A 35 6.16 3.76 15.57
C ASN A 35 5.29 2.84 16.45
N ARG A 36 4.99 1.61 16.00
CA ARG A 36 4.26 0.60 16.77
C ARG A 36 5.15 -0.55 17.21
N ASN A 37 6.48 -0.41 17.15
CA ASN A 37 7.44 -1.49 17.44
C ASN A 37 7.13 -2.80 16.68
N GLY A 38 6.57 -2.71 15.47
CA GLY A 38 6.23 -3.89 14.67
C GLY A 38 5.00 -4.68 15.09
N HIS A 39 4.18 -4.20 16.04
CA HIS A 39 2.93 -4.88 16.39
C HIS A 39 1.97 -4.89 15.18
N LYS A 40 1.52 -6.09 14.81
CA LYS A 40 0.44 -6.31 13.84
C LYS A 40 -0.89 -5.92 14.49
N HIS A 41 -1.60 -4.92 13.95
CA HIS A 41 -3.06 -4.86 14.08
C HIS A 41 -3.60 -4.86 12.67
#